data_AF-A0A1C4C0J5-F1
#
_entry.id   AF-A0A1C4C0J5-F1
#
_cell.length_a   1.000
_cell.length_b   1.000
_cell.length_c   1.000
_cell.angle_alpha   90.00
_cell.angle_beta   90.00
_cell.angle_gamma   90.00
#
_symmetry.space_group_name_H-M   'P 1'
#
loop_
_entity.id
_entity.type
_entity.pdbx_description
1 polymer ?
#
loop_
_entity_poly.entity_id
_entity_poly.type
_entity_poly.pdbx_seq_one_letter_code
_entity_poly.pdbx_strand_id
1 'polypeptide(L)'
;MADKLDKVLSDYFTGRLEMNMQMRKTELRYNADSVPDENIGGGRKQNDYNNPIESAMIREQNDVYLKDLQYQKDMIEMMLSTTVDCRKRVLVAKYGRNETWAKIALNEHVDERTVRAWRDDFKEVIGIWLGGSLQTTTRFRPTLIPA
;
A
#
# COMPACT_ATOMS: atom_id res chain seq x y z
N MET A 1 7.94 -2.09 -13.97
CA MET A 1 6.99 -2.83 -13.09
C MET A 1 7.68 -3.31 -11.82
N ALA A 2 8.91 -3.85 -11.91
CA ALA A 2 9.73 -4.25 -10.76
C ALA A 2 9.95 -3.13 -9.71
N ASP A 3 10.27 -1.91 -10.13
CA ASP A 3 10.53 -0.77 -9.22
C ASP A 3 9.31 -0.38 -8.38
N LYS A 4 8.10 -0.53 -8.93
CA LYS A 4 6.86 -0.23 -8.21
C LYS A 4 6.61 -1.25 -7.11
N LEU A 5 6.85 -2.54 -7.40
CA LEU A 5 6.70 -3.59 -6.42
C LEU A 5 7.75 -3.47 -5.30
N ASP A 6 9.01 -3.14 -5.65
CA ASP A 6 10.04 -2.87 -4.65
C ASP A 6 9.66 -1.72 -3.71
N LYS A 7 9.04 -0.67 -4.26
CA LYS A 7 8.51 0.44 -3.47
C LYS A 7 7.39 -0.02 -2.53
N VAL A 8 6.41 -0.76 -3.02
CA VAL A 8 5.30 -1.26 -2.18
C VAL A 8 5.81 -2.15 -1.05
N LEU A 9 6.76 -3.05 -1.33
CA LEU A 9 7.39 -3.88 -0.30
C LEU A 9 8.17 -3.03 0.71
N SER A 10 8.92 -2.03 0.25
CA SER A 10 9.61 -1.09 1.16
C SER A 10 8.61 -0.31 2.02
N ASP A 11 7.55 0.23 1.43
CA ASP A 11 6.51 0.96 2.15
C ASP A 11 5.81 0.05 3.19
N TYR A 12 5.58 -1.23 2.86
CA TYR A 12 5.05 -2.22 3.80
C TYR A 12 6.01 -2.47 4.97
N PHE A 13 7.25 -2.87 4.71
CA PHE A 13 8.20 -3.26 5.76
C PHE A 13 8.70 -2.08 6.62
N THR A 14 8.62 -0.85 6.10
CA THR A 14 8.91 0.37 6.86
C THR A 14 7.71 0.90 7.65
N GLY A 15 6.52 0.31 7.46
CA GLY A 15 5.27 0.79 8.07
C GLY A 15 4.66 2.01 7.38
N ARG A 16 5.28 2.51 6.30
CA ARG A 16 4.79 3.64 5.52
C ARG A 16 3.46 3.34 4.82
N LEU A 17 3.21 2.08 4.45
CA LEU A 17 1.94 1.65 3.87
C LEU A 17 0.79 1.88 4.86
N GLU A 18 0.98 1.46 6.11
CA GLU A 18 0.01 1.70 7.19
C GLU A 18 -0.17 3.19 7.45
N MET A 19 0.92 3.95 7.52
CA MET A 19 0.88 5.40 7.66
C MET A 19 0.06 6.06 6.54
N ASN A 20 0.25 5.65 5.29
CA ASN A 20 -0.50 6.18 4.13
C ASN A 20 -2.00 5.89 4.25
N MET A 21 -2.39 4.70 4.72
CA MET A 21 -3.80 4.37 4.96
C MET A 21 -4.39 5.28 6.06
N GLN A 22 -3.68 5.46 7.18
CA GLN A 22 -4.14 6.31 8.27
C GLN A 22 -4.25 7.78 7.84
N MET A 23 -3.28 8.27 7.06
CA MET A 23 -3.34 9.60 6.46
C MET A 23 -4.56 9.74 5.56
N ARG A 24 -4.84 8.77 4.69
CA ARG A 24 -6.00 8.81 3.80
C ARG A 24 -7.32 8.81 4.56
N LYS A 25 -7.45 7.97 5.59
CA LYS A 25 -8.63 7.95 6.47
C LYS A 25 -8.81 9.29 7.19
N THR A 26 -7.71 9.89 7.64
CA THR A 26 -7.72 11.21 8.29
C THR A 26 -8.16 12.29 7.31
N GLU A 27 -7.61 12.29 6.09
CA GLU A 27 -8.00 13.21 5.02
C GLU A 27 -9.50 13.10 4.70
N LEU A 28 -10.02 11.89 4.53
CA LEU A 28 -11.45 11.66 4.25
C LEU A 28 -12.37 12.16 5.37
N ARG A 29 -11.91 12.11 6.63
CA ARG A 29 -12.66 12.62 7.78
C ARG A 29 -12.71 14.14 7.81
N TYR A 30 -11.57 14.82 7.59
CA TYR A 30 -11.50 16.29 7.71
C TYR A 30 -11.87 17.05 6.43
N ASN A 31 -11.72 16.44 5.25
CA ASN A 31 -12.09 17.04 3.95
C ASN A 31 -13.48 16.58 3.47
N ALA A 32 -14.29 16.03 4.38
CA ALA A 32 -15.65 15.55 4.15
C ALA A 32 -16.56 16.58 3.46
N ASP A 33 -16.36 17.87 3.75
CA ASP A 33 -17.19 18.98 3.27
C ASP A 33 -16.58 19.70 2.06
N SER A 34 -15.39 19.30 1.62
CA SER A 34 -14.66 19.95 0.52
C SER A 34 -15.02 19.40 -0.87
N VAL A 35 -15.84 18.34 -0.96
CA VAL A 35 -16.33 17.82 -2.24
C VAL A 35 -17.63 18.58 -2.57
N PRO A 36 -17.66 19.44 -3.60
CA PRO A 36 -18.88 20.11 -4.00
C PRO A 36 -19.91 19.04 -4.39
N ASP A 37 -21.12 19.13 -3.84
CA ASP A 37 -22.25 18.30 -4.28
C ASP A 37 -22.49 18.57 -5.77
N GLU A 38 -22.19 17.60 -6.63
CA GLU A 38 -22.46 17.69 -8.07
C GLU A 38 -23.96 17.64 -8.40
N ASN A 39 -24.84 17.49 -7.40
CA ASN A 39 -26.27 17.55 -7.57
C ASN A 39 -26.80 19.00 -7.61
N ILE A 40 -26.24 19.82 -8.51
CA ILE A 40 -26.80 21.14 -8.88
C ILE A 40 -27.92 20.89 -9.89
N GLY A 41 -29.02 20.33 -9.41
CA GLY A 41 -30.08 19.77 -10.25
C GLY A 41 -31.46 19.81 -9.64
N GLY A 42 -31.82 20.88 -8.92
CA GLY A 42 -33.19 21.44 -8.78
C GLY A 42 -34.38 20.55 -8.39
N GLY A 43 -34.22 19.26 -8.14
CA GLY A 43 -35.27 18.33 -7.70
C GLY A 43 -35.21 18.20 -6.20
N ARG A 44 -36.29 18.60 -5.50
CA ARG A 44 -36.40 18.50 -4.04
C ARG A 44 -35.95 17.11 -3.57
N LYS A 45 -34.82 17.04 -2.87
CA LYS A 45 -34.30 15.84 -2.24
C LYS A 45 -35.17 15.54 -1.00
N GLN A 46 -36.33 14.92 -1.22
CA GLN A 46 -37.34 14.65 -0.19
C GLN A 46 -36.96 13.49 0.76
N ASN A 47 -35.89 12.75 0.46
CA ASN A 47 -35.36 11.66 1.30
C ASN A 47 -33.92 11.97 1.72
N ASP A 48 -33.72 13.06 2.45
CA ASP A 48 -32.43 13.34 3.08
C ASP A 48 -32.35 12.55 4.39
N TYR A 49 -32.09 11.24 4.28
CA TYR A 49 -31.64 10.47 5.43
C TYR A 49 -30.20 10.91 5.74
N ASN A 50 -30.10 11.99 6.51
CA ASN A 50 -28.84 12.64 6.83
C ASN A 50 -28.22 11.98 8.06
N ASN A 51 -27.71 10.76 7.89
CA ASN A 51 -26.84 10.15 8.88
C ASN A 51 -25.37 10.47 8.52
N PRO A 52 -24.73 11.42 9.22
CA PRO A 52 -23.34 11.81 8.94
C PRO A 52 -22.38 10.64 9.14
N ILE A 53 -22.72 9.67 10.01
CA ILE A 53 -21.92 8.48 10.26
C ILE A 53 -21.95 7.54 9.06
N GLU A 54 -23.15 7.25 8.52
CA GLU A 54 -23.28 6.40 7.33
C GLU A 54 -22.66 7.06 6.10
N SER A 55 -22.81 8.38 5.95
CA SER A 55 -22.19 9.14 4.86
C SER A 55 -20.66 9.08 4.92
N ALA A 56 -20.07 9.21 6.12
CA ALA A 56 -18.64 9.05 6.32
C ALA A 56 -18.17 7.62 6.03
N MET A 57 -18.94 6.61 6.47
CA MET A 57 -18.65 5.20 6.22
C MET A 57 -18.67 4.88 4.72
N ILE A 58 -19.66 5.38 3.98
CA ILE A 58 -19.78 5.21 2.53
C ILE A 58 -18.59 5.84 1.81
N ARG A 59 -18.13 7.02 2.24
CA ARG A 59 -16.94 7.69 1.66
C ARG A 59 -15.68 6.86 1.87
N GLU A 60 -15.44 6.37 3.08
CA GLU A 60 -14.29 5.49 3.36
C GLU A 60 -14.37 4.19 2.54
N GLN A 61 -15.55 3.57 2.48
CA GLN A 61 -15.78 2.35 1.70
C GLN A 61 -15.74 2.56 0.19
N ASN A 62 -15.88 3.78 -0.33
CA ASN A 62 -15.82 4.05 -1.77
C ASN A 62 -14.46 4.59 -2.23
N ASP A 63 -13.55 4.89 -1.30
CA ASP A 63 -12.24 5.41 -1.66
C ASP A 63 -11.37 4.33 -2.33
N VAL A 64 -11.15 4.51 -3.64
CA VAL A 64 -10.37 3.57 -4.46
C VAL A 64 -8.93 3.46 -3.97
N TYR A 65 -8.33 4.57 -3.56
CA TYR A 65 -6.94 4.58 -3.10
C TYR A 65 -6.76 3.81 -1.78
N LEU A 66 -7.66 4.01 -0.82
CA LEU A 66 -7.66 3.26 0.44
C LEU A 66 -7.87 1.77 0.20
N LYS A 67 -8.76 1.39 -0.73
CA LYS A 67 -8.95 0.00 -1.15
C LYS A 67 -7.67 -0.60 -1.74
N ASP A 68 -6.99 0.14 -2.60
CA ASP A 68 -5.74 -0.31 -3.22
C ASP A 68 -4.65 -0.55 -2.16
N LEU A 69 -4.50 0.37 -1.20
CA LEU A 69 -3.54 0.23 -0.10
C LEU A 69 -3.88 -0.98 0.81
N GLN A 70 -5.16 -1.15 1.14
CA GLN A 70 -5.61 -2.28 1.96
C GLN A 70 -5.38 -3.60 1.23
N TYR A 71 -5.72 -3.67 -0.06
CA TYR A 71 -5.46 -4.83 -0.89
C TYR A 71 -3.97 -5.17 -0.96
N GLN A 72 -3.11 -4.17 -1.15
CA GLN A 72 -1.65 -4.36 -1.12
C GLN A 72 -1.18 -4.97 0.20
N LYS A 73 -1.65 -4.43 1.33
CA LYS A 73 -1.31 -4.95 2.66
C LYS A 73 -1.76 -6.40 2.83
N ASP A 74 -3.03 -6.68 2.56
CA ASP A 74 -3.63 -8.00 2.79
C ASP A 74 -2.95 -9.09 1.93
N MET A 75 -2.63 -8.77 0.67
CA MET A 75 -1.91 -9.68 -0.21
C MET A 75 -0.49 -9.97 0.28
N ILE A 76 0.23 -8.94 0.77
CA ILE A 76 1.57 -9.13 1.34
C ILE A 76 1.48 -9.99 2.61
N GLU A 77 0.54 -9.70 3.51
CA GLU A 77 0.37 -10.45 4.76
C GLU A 77 -0.01 -11.91 4.51
N MET A 78 -0.93 -12.16 3.59
CA MET A 78 -1.31 -13.51 3.19
C MET A 78 -0.13 -14.28 2.61
N MET A 79 0.65 -13.68 1.72
CA MET A 79 1.85 -14.31 1.15
C MET A 79 2.94 -14.53 2.21
N LEU A 80 3.13 -13.60 3.13
CA LEU A 80 4.09 -13.77 4.23
C LEU A 80 3.65 -14.89 5.17
N SER A 81 2.35 -15.07 5.42
CA SER A 81 1.85 -16.12 6.32
C SER A 81 2.27 -17.55 5.89
N THR A 82 2.42 -17.78 4.59
CA THR A 82 2.83 -19.06 4.01
C THR A 82 4.33 -19.14 3.70
N THR A 83 5.05 -18.02 3.84
CA THR A 83 6.49 -17.94 3.56
C THR A 83 7.31 -18.46 4.74
N VAL A 84 8.37 -19.22 4.45
CA VAL A 84 9.30 -19.72 5.48
C VAL A 84 10.08 -18.58 6.12
N ASP A 85 10.36 -18.66 7.42
CA ASP A 85 10.92 -17.56 8.21
C ASP A 85 12.28 -17.05 7.71
N CYS A 86 13.15 -17.92 7.19
CA CYS A 86 14.42 -17.47 6.58
C CYS A 86 14.18 -16.52 5.39
N ARG A 87 13.20 -16.82 4.53
CA ARG A 87 12.83 -15.95 3.42
C ARG A 87 12.19 -14.65 3.91
N LYS A 88 11.36 -14.70 4.96
CA LYS A 88 10.81 -13.48 5.60
C LYS A 88 11.92 -12.56 6.09
N ARG A 89 12.95 -13.10 6.76
CA ARG A 89 14.09 -12.33 7.26
C ARG A 89 14.85 -11.65 6.12
N VAL A 90 15.04 -12.33 4.99
CA VAL A 90 15.63 -11.73 3.78
C VAL A 90 14.82 -10.52 3.30
N LEU A 91 13.48 -10.64 3.26
CA LEU A 91 12.61 -9.54 2.84
C LEU A 91 12.66 -8.36 3.82
N VAL A 92 12.60 -8.62 5.13
CA VAL A 92 12.71 -7.58 6.17
C VAL A 92 14.07 -6.87 6.09
N ALA A 93 15.16 -7.63 5.97
CA ALA A 93 16.50 -7.07 5.85
C ALA A 93 16.64 -6.23 4.58
N LYS A 94 16.08 -6.70 3.46
CA LYS A 94 16.19 -5.99 2.19
C LYS A 94 15.31 -4.74 2.11
N TYR A 95 14.05 -4.83 2.50
CA TYR A 95 13.06 -3.76 2.27
C TYR A 95 12.80 -2.89 3.49
N GLY A 96 12.92 -3.43 4.70
CA GLY A 96 12.75 -2.69 5.95
C GLY A 96 14.03 -2.02 6.43
N ARG A 97 15.19 -2.65 6.22
CA ARG A 97 16.50 -2.15 6.68
C ARG A 97 17.43 -1.70 5.57
N ASN A 98 17.05 -1.90 4.31
CA ASN A 98 17.85 -1.58 3.13
C ASN A 98 19.28 -2.17 3.17
N GLU A 99 19.41 -3.41 3.65
CA GLU A 99 20.71 -4.08 3.73
C GLU A 99 21.23 -4.48 2.35
N THR A 100 22.55 -4.58 2.24
CA THR A 100 23.22 -5.08 1.03
C THR A 100 23.05 -6.59 0.94
N TRP A 101 22.98 -7.11 -0.29
CA TRP A 101 22.80 -8.53 -0.52
C TRP A 101 23.92 -9.39 0.10
N ALA A 102 25.16 -8.92 0.06
CA ALA A 102 26.29 -9.59 0.71
C ALA A 102 26.10 -9.71 2.24
N LYS A 103 25.58 -8.66 2.90
CA LYS A 103 25.30 -8.69 4.35
C LYS A 103 24.17 -9.67 4.67
N ILE A 104 23.11 -9.67 3.87
CA ILE A 104 21.96 -10.57 4.05
C ILE A 104 22.40 -12.02 3.86
N ALA A 105 23.17 -12.31 2.80
CA ALA A 105 23.72 -13.62 2.50
C ALA A 105 24.60 -14.15 3.64
N LEU A 106 25.47 -13.29 4.18
CA LEU A 106 26.31 -13.61 5.33
C LEU A 106 25.47 -13.95 6.58
N ASN A 107 24.44 -13.16 6.88
CA ASN A 107 23.57 -13.36 8.05
C ASN A 107 22.73 -14.64 7.94
N GLU A 108 22.31 -15.03 6.73
CA GLU A 108 21.49 -16.22 6.49
C GLU A 108 22.34 -17.46 6.15
N HIS A 109 23.68 -17.34 6.16
CA HIS A 109 24.63 -18.42 5.85
C HIS A 109 24.38 -19.11 4.49
N VAL A 110 24.05 -18.33 3.47
CA VAL A 110 23.77 -18.83 2.12
C VAL A 110 24.43 -17.93 1.07
N ASP A 111 24.54 -18.42 -0.16
CA ASP A 111 25.03 -17.61 -1.27
C ASP A 111 24.11 -16.42 -1.58
N GLU A 112 24.73 -15.34 -2.07
CA GLU A 112 24.02 -14.15 -2.51
C GLU A 112 22.97 -14.46 -3.60
N ARG A 113 23.27 -15.43 -4.47
CA ARG A 113 22.33 -15.88 -5.51
C ARG A 113 21.06 -16.47 -4.90
N THR A 114 21.19 -17.18 -3.80
CA THR A 114 20.07 -17.86 -3.11
C THR A 114 19.12 -16.84 -2.48
N VAL A 115 19.65 -15.84 -1.76
CA VAL A 115 18.79 -14.79 -1.16
C VAL A 115 18.12 -13.91 -2.22
N ARG A 116 18.79 -13.66 -3.35
CA ARG A 116 18.20 -12.95 -4.49
C ARG A 116 17.07 -13.77 -5.11
N ALA A 117 17.28 -15.07 -5.32
CA ALA A 117 16.26 -15.99 -5.82
C ALA A 117 15.04 -16.04 -4.89
N TRP A 118 15.22 -16.15 -3.58
CA TRP A 118 14.09 -16.13 -2.64
C TRP A 118 13.27 -14.84 -2.70
N ARG A 119 13.93 -13.69 -2.90
CA ARG A 119 13.25 -12.42 -3.12
C ARG A 119 12.52 -12.40 -4.46
N ASP A 120 13.13 -12.93 -5.52
CA ASP A 120 12.52 -12.96 -6.85
C ASP A 120 11.30 -13.89 -6.91
N ASP A 121 11.39 -15.09 -6.32
CA ASP A 121 10.26 -16.02 -6.15
C ASP A 121 9.07 -15.31 -5.48
N PHE A 122 9.34 -14.58 -4.39
CA PHE A 122 8.32 -13.85 -3.65
C PHE A 122 7.68 -12.75 -4.53
N LYS A 123 8.52 -11.97 -5.23
CA LYS A 123 8.08 -10.89 -6.10
C LYS A 123 7.27 -11.39 -7.29
N GLU A 124 7.63 -12.53 -7.86
CA GLU A 124 6.92 -13.13 -8.99
C GLU A 124 5.49 -13.46 -8.59
N VAL A 125 5.32 -14.19 -7.48
CA VAL A 125 3.99 -14.61 -7.03
C VAL A 125 3.12 -13.39 -6.67
N ILE A 126 3.65 -12.47 -5.87
CA ILE A 126 2.86 -11.32 -5.44
C ILE A 126 2.60 -10.32 -6.58
N GLY A 127 3.53 -10.22 -7.53
CA GLY A 127 3.41 -9.33 -8.69
C GLY A 127 2.25 -9.71 -9.61
N ILE A 128 1.92 -11.00 -9.72
CA ILE A 128 0.75 -11.50 -10.46
C ILE A 128 -0.54 -10.91 -9.88
N TRP A 129 -0.69 -10.96 -8.55
CA TRP A 129 -1.90 -10.51 -7.87
C TRP A 129 -1.99 -8.98 -7.78
N LEU A 130 -0.87 -8.30 -7.49
CA LEU A 130 -0.85 -6.85 -7.31
C LEU A 130 -0.90 -6.07 -8.63
N GLY A 131 -0.75 -6.72 -9.78
CA GLY A 131 -0.59 -6.07 -11.09
C GLY A 131 -1.60 -4.96 -11.40
N GLY A 132 -2.87 -5.13 -11.01
CA GLY A 132 -3.92 -4.10 -11.16
C GLY A 132 -3.78 -2.92 -10.19
N SER A 133 -3.52 -3.20 -8.90
CA SER A 133 -3.36 -2.18 -7.85
C SER A 133 -2.11 -1.29 -8.02
N LEU A 134 -1.10 -1.79 -8.74
CA LEU A 134 0.16 -1.07 -9.01
C LEU A 134 0.03 -0.02 -10.13
N GLN A 135 -1.12 0.03 -10.83
CA GLN A 135 -1.36 0.99 -11.90
C GLN A 135 -1.97 2.31 -11.43
N THR A 136 -2.38 2.43 -10.17
CA THR A 136 -3.21 3.57 -9.74
C THR A 136 -2.45 4.56 -8.84
N THR A 137 -2.52 5.83 -9.25
CA THR A 137 -2.44 7.03 -8.38
C THR A 137 -1.06 7.57 -7.99
N THR A 138 -0.32 8.13 -8.95
CA THR A 138 0.54 9.30 -8.68
C THR A 138 -0.35 10.49 -8.31
N ARG A 139 -0.55 10.75 -7.01
CA ARG A 139 -1.12 12.03 -6.52
C ARG A 139 -0.21 12.84 -5.61
N PHE A 140 0.94 12.30 -5.18
CA PHE A 140 1.99 13.12 -4.57
C PHE A 140 2.93 13.63 -5.65
N ARG A 141 2.73 14.86 -6.12
CA ARG A 141 3.83 15.66 -6.66
C ARG A 141 4.85 15.80 -5.51
N PRO A 142 6.14 15.49 -5.73
CA PRO A 142 7.18 15.83 -4.77
C PRO A 142 7.39 17.34 -4.81
N THR A 143 6.52 18.10 -4.17
CA THR A 143 6.87 19.46 -3.75
C THR A 143 7.61 19.33 -2.43
N LEU A 144 8.82 19.88 -2.40
CA LEU A 144 9.78 19.94 -1.29
C LEU A 144 10.88 18.87 -1.30
N ILE A 145 11.73 18.92 -2.32
CA ILE A 145 13.17 18.78 -2.13
C ILE A 145 13.74 20.20 -2.33
N PRO A 146 14.18 20.91 -1.28
CA PRO A 146 14.94 22.15 -1.48
C PRO A 146 16.27 21.80 -2.15
N ALA A 147 16.66 22.63 -3.12
CA ALA A 147 17.90 22.54 -3.88
C ALA A 147 19.15 22.65 -3.01
#